data_AF-A0A0F0LAU7-F1
#
_entry.id   AF-A0A0F0LAU7-F1
#
_cell.length_a   1.000
_cell.length_b   1.000
_cell.length_c   1.000
_cell.angle_alpha   90.00
_cell.angle_beta   90.00
_cell.angle_gamma   90.00
#
_symmetry.space_group_name_H-M   'P 1'
#
loop_
_entity.id
_entity.type
_entity.pdbx_description
1 polymer ?
#
loop_
_entity_poly.entity_id
_entity_poly.type
_entity_poly.pdbx_seq_one_letter_code
_entity_poly.pdbx_strand_id
1 'polypeptide(L)'
;MSAPARAFTMRTIQLLRALFAAAAALMITFSSDHSAPIGLSVFSGFVFVSALAHILAAWLVLPAGSRWSSVLLAAIGVVAGMVSGVPMWRSDDLFFIVVAAWGVLSGGVELLAGLRARRAADPLARDAITVGAFGILLAVLLLLIPAGFVQEYSITGAGDFVLSGIILGVGIFGGYAAVVAVFLAIAGLTPRRFDAAPIEDAAAAAPDPGPDAAPATAPHGGER
;
A
#
# COMPACT_ATOMS: atom_id res chain seq x y z
N MET A 1 -11.38 5.55 31.84
CA MET A 1 -9.93 5.67 31.54
C MET A 1 -9.72 5.39 30.07
N SER A 2 -9.22 6.34 29.31
CA SER A 2 -8.94 6.14 27.87
C SER A 2 -7.80 5.13 27.71
N ALA A 3 -7.98 4.14 26.82
CA ALA A 3 -6.94 3.16 26.54
C ALA A 3 -5.66 3.86 26.02
N PRO A 4 -4.46 3.39 26.40
CA PRO A 4 -3.21 4.01 25.96
C PRO A 4 -3.07 3.93 24.43
N ALA A 5 -2.55 5.01 23.83
CA ALA A 5 -2.29 5.06 22.40
C ALA A 5 -1.30 3.96 21.99
N ARG A 6 -1.67 3.14 20.99
CA ARG A 6 -0.80 2.07 20.49
C ARG A 6 0.37 2.68 19.71
N ALA A 7 1.60 2.39 20.13
CA ALA A 7 2.82 2.93 19.50
C ALA A 7 2.95 2.53 18.00
N PHE A 8 2.50 1.32 17.65
CA PHE A 8 2.49 0.83 16.27
C PHE A 8 1.06 0.62 15.77
N THR A 9 0.76 1.22 14.63
CA THR A 9 -0.52 1.07 13.93
C THR A 9 -0.27 0.66 12.49
N MET A 10 -1.31 0.20 11.79
CA MET A 10 -1.20 -0.10 10.36
C MET A 10 -0.76 1.13 9.56
N ARG A 11 -1.15 2.33 10.00
CA ARG A 11 -0.69 3.60 9.41
C ARG A 11 0.83 3.72 9.45
N THR A 12 1.44 3.43 10.59
CA THR A 12 2.90 3.44 10.75
C THR A 12 3.58 2.48 9.77
N ILE A 13 3.02 1.28 9.59
CA ILE A 13 3.53 0.29 8.63
C ILE A 13 3.42 0.82 7.19
N GLN A 14 2.30 1.42 6.80
CA GLN A 14 2.15 1.93 5.43
C GLN A 14 3.07 3.12 5.14
N LEU A 15 3.27 4.01 6.10
CA LEU A 15 4.22 5.11 5.96
C LEU A 15 5.67 4.61 5.86
N LEU A 16 6.01 3.56 6.61
CA LEU A 16 7.32 2.90 6.50
C LEU A 16 7.53 2.34 5.09
N ARG A 17 6.55 1.60 4.57
CA ARG A 17 6.59 1.06 3.20
C ARG A 17 6.69 2.18 2.15
N ALA A 18 5.94 3.26 2.33
CA ALA A 18 5.98 4.42 1.45
C ALA A 18 7.37 5.07 1.40
N LEU A 19 8.00 5.25 2.58
CA LEU A 19 9.34 5.84 2.69
C LEU A 19 10.39 5.03 1.92
N PHE A 20 10.40 3.71 2.09
CA PHE A 20 11.39 2.86 1.43
C PHE A 20 11.12 2.64 -0.05
N ALA A 21 9.84 2.66 -0.46
CA ALA A 21 9.48 2.72 -1.87
C ALA A 21 9.96 4.04 -2.50
N ALA A 22 9.82 5.17 -1.80
CA ALA A 22 10.33 6.46 -2.27
C ALA A 22 11.85 6.45 -2.40
N ALA A 23 12.56 5.89 -1.41
CA ALA A 23 14.02 5.76 -1.47
C ALA A 23 14.46 4.93 -2.69
N ALA A 24 13.84 3.77 -2.93
CA ALA A 24 14.14 2.94 -4.10
C ALA A 24 13.85 3.68 -5.41
N ALA A 25 12.72 4.38 -5.50
CA ALA A 25 12.35 5.18 -6.67
C ALA A 25 13.38 6.28 -6.96
N LEU A 26 13.81 7.02 -5.94
CA LEU A 26 14.82 8.07 -6.07
C LEU A 26 16.18 7.51 -6.52
N MET A 27 16.60 6.39 -5.91
CA MET A 27 17.86 5.74 -6.26
C MET A 27 17.91 5.29 -7.71
N ILE A 28 16.80 4.78 -8.26
CA ILE A 28 16.73 4.36 -9.66
C ILE A 28 16.59 5.57 -10.60
N THR A 29 15.61 6.44 -10.35
CA THR A 29 15.22 7.53 -11.27
C THR A 29 16.34 8.55 -11.49
N PHE A 30 17.14 8.82 -10.45
CA PHE A 30 18.25 9.77 -10.52
C PHE A 30 19.61 9.11 -10.74
N SER A 31 19.66 7.79 -10.94
CA SER A 31 20.89 7.10 -11.33
C SER A 31 21.14 7.30 -12.83
N SER A 32 22.36 7.64 -13.22
CA SER A 32 22.77 7.57 -14.62
C SER A 32 23.01 6.13 -15.07
N ASP A 33 23.28 5.21 -14.15
CA ASP A 33 23.51 3.80 -14.41
C ASP A 33 22.25 2.97 -14.13
N HIS A 34 21.66 2.42 -15.19
CA HIS A 34 20.50 1.53 -15.17
C HIS A 34 20.88 0.07 -15.50
N SER A 35 22.07 -0.35 -15.08
CA SER A 35 22.54 -1.73 -15.24
C SER A 35 21.87 -2.70 -14.26
N ALA A 36 21.89 -4.00 -14.59
CA ALA A 36 21.38 -5.05 -13.72
C ALA A 36 22.04 -5.09 -12.33
N PRO A 37 23.38 -4.90 -12.18
CA PRO A 37 24.00 -4.82 -10.86
C PRO A 37 23.41 -3.73 -9.96
N ILE A 38 23.16 -2.53 -10.49
CA ILE A 38 22.54 -1.44 -9.74
C ILE A 38 21.07 -1.75 -9.46
N GLY A 39 20.31 -2.14 -10.48
CA GLY A 39 18.90 -2.48 -10.35
C GLY A 39 18.64 -3.57 -9.31
N LEU A 40 19.40 -4.66 -9.34
CA LEU A 40 19.28 -5.78 -8.38
C LEU A 40 19.75 -5.39 -6.98
N SER A 41 20.72 -4.49 -6.83
CA SER A 41 21.14 -3.99 -5.51
C SER A 41 20.03 -3.19 -4.84
N VAL A 42 19.42 -2.25 -5.57
CA VAL A 42 18.32 -1.43 -5.06
C VAL A 42 17.09 -2.30 -4.80
N PHE A 43 16.77 -3.21 -5.72
CA PHE A 43 15.68 -4.18 -5.54
C PHE A 43 15.88 -5.04 -4.29
N SER A 44 17.07 -5.59 -4.07
CA SER A 44 17.40 -6.40 -2.89
C SER A 44 17.14 -5.62 -1.59
N GLY A 45 17.65 -4.38 -1.49
CA GLY A 45 17.39 -3.51 -0.34
C GLY A 45 15.89 -3.23 -0.15
N PHE A 46 15.19 -2.89 -1.23
CA PHE A 46 13.76 -2.61 -1.23
C PHE A 46 12.92 -3.78 -0.72
N VAL A 47 13.17 -5.01 -1.21
CA VAL A 47 12.39 -6.19 -0.80
C VAL A 47 12.74 -6.65 0.61
N PHE A 48 13.99 -6.51 1.06
CA PHE A 48 14.36 -6.79 2.45
C PHE A 48 13.66 -5.87 3.43
N VAL A 49 13.65 -4.56 3.14
CA VAL A 49 13.01 -3.60 4.04
C VAL A 49 11.49 -3.72 3.98
N SER A 50 10.92 -4.05 2.81
CA SER A 50 9.50 -4.40 2.68
C SER A 50 9.17 -5.66 3.50
N ALA A 51 10.00 -6.70 3.45
CA ALA A 51 9.83 -7.89 4.26
C ALA A 51 9.88 -7.58 5.75
N LEU A 52 10.82 -6.72 6.19
CA LEU A 52 10.88 -6.25 7.57
C LEU A 52 9.58 -5.53 7.97
N ALA A 53 9.03 -4.66 7.12
CA ALA A 53 7.76 -3.99 7.40
C ALA A 53 6.61 -5.00 7.57
N HIS A 54 6.57 -6.06 6.76
CA HIS A 54 5.58 -7.14 6.91
C HIS A 54 5.80 -7.97 8.17
N ILE A 55 7.04 -8.24 8.58
CA ILE A 55 7.36 -8.90 9.86
C ILE A 55 6.86 -8.05 11.03
N LEU A 56 7.14 -6.74 11.02
CA LEU A 56 6.68 -5.81 12.05
C LEU A 56 5.14 -5.73 12.09
N ALA A 57 4.49 -5.72 10.92
CA ALA A 57 3.03 -5.76 10.84
C ALA A 57 2.45 -7.04 11.45
N ALA A 58 3.01 -8.20 11.11
CA ALA A 58 2.60 -9.48 11.64
C ALA A 58 2.82 -9.58 13.16
N TRP A 59 3.93 -9.03 13.66
CA TRP A 59 4.31 -9.16 15.07
C TRP A 59 3.60 -8.15 15.98
N LEU A 60 3.53 -6.88 15.58
CA LEU A 60 3.12 -5.77 16.44
C LEU A 60 1.68 -5.28 16.19
N VAL A 61 1.14 -5.48 14.99
CA VAL A 61 -0.12 -4.84 14.56
C VAL A 61 -1.25 -5.85 14.38
N LEU A 62 -1.02 -6.94 13.64
CA LEU A 62 -2.06 -7.85 13.19
C LEU A 62 -2.42 -8.92 14.26
N PRO A 63 -3.71 -9.25 14.42
CA PRO A 63 -4.13 -10.37 15.28
C PRO A 63 -3.74 -11.72 14.66
N ALA A 64 -3.55 -12.76 15.49
CA ALA A 64 -2.99 -14.05 15.09
C ALA A 64 -3.65 -14.68 13.83
N GLY A 65 -4.98 -14.57 13.69
CA GLY A 65 -5.73 -15.11 12.55
C GLY A 65 -5.63 -14.33 11.23
N SER A 66 -5.01 -13.13 11.22
CA SER A 66 -4.93 -12.25 10.05
C SER A 66 -3.50 -12.07 9.51
N ARG A 67 -2.52 -12.78 10.08
CA ARG A 67 -1.08 -12.58 9.78
C ARG A 67 -0.59 -13.26 8.50
N TRP A 68 -1.36 -14.20 7.95
CA TRP A 68 -0.89 -15.11 6.90
C TRP A 68 -0.30 -14.37 5.69
N SER A 69 -0.93 -13.28 5.26
CA SER A 69 -0.48 -12.50 4.10
C SER A 69 0.85 -11.80 4.38
N SER A 70 0.97 -11.14 5.53
CA SER A 70 2.22 -10.48 5.95
C SER A 70 3.35 -11.49 6.14
N VAL A 71 3.09 -12.66 6.72
CA VAL A 71 4.12 -13.72 6.85
C VAL A 71 4.58 -14.20 5.49
N LEU A 72 3.65 -14.45 4.55
CA LEU A 72 3.99 -14.92 3.21
C LEU A 72 4.74 -13.85 2.39
N LEU A 73 4.31 -12.59 2.46
CA LEU A 73 4.99 -11.47 1.81
C LEU A 73 6.41 -11.25 2.36
N ALA A 74 6.59 -11.40 3.67
CA ALA A 74 7.91 -11.36 4.28
C ALA A 74 8.80 -12.50 3.77
N ALA A 75 8.29 -13.74 3.71
CA ALA A 75 9.04 -14.88 3.19
C ALA A 75 9.45 -14.68 1.72
N ILE A 76 8.50 -14.27 0.86
CA ILE A 76 8.77 -13.95 -0.55
C ILE A 76 9.83 -12.85 -0.67
N GLY A 77 9.70 -11.77 0.09
CA GLY A 77 10.64 -10.65 0.07
C GLY A 77 12.04 -11.03 0.54
N VAL A 78 12.17 -11.85 1.59
CA VAL A 78 13.47 -12.36 2.07
C VAL A 78 14.13 -13.22 1.02
N VAL A 79 13.40 -14.16 0.40
CA VAL A 79 13.96 -15.03 -0.64
C VAL A 79 14.40 -14.21 -1.86
N ALA A 80 13.55 -13.29 -2.34
CA ALA A 80 13.90 -12.42 -3.46
C ALA A 80 15.11 -11.53 -3.14
N GLY A 81 15.19 -11.00 -1.90
CA GLY A 81 16.30 -10.19 -1.42
C GLY A 81 17.60 -10.97 -1.36
N MET A 82 17.58 -12.21 -0.87
CA MET A 82 18.74 -13.09 -0.84
C MET A 82 19.24 -13.43 -2.24
N VAL A 83 18.34 -13.81 -3.15
CA VAL A 83 18.69 -14.16 -4.54
C VAL A 83 19.30 -12.97 -5.29
N SER A 84 18.69 -11.79 -5.19
CA SER A 84 19.20 -10.55 -5.83
C SER A 84 20.41 -9.93 -5.13
N GLY A 85 20.64 -10.30 -3.86
CA GLY A 85 21.69 -9.76 -3.01
C GLY A 85 23.08 -10.26 -3.35
N VAL A 86 23.22 -11.42 -4.01
CA VAL A 86 24.52 -12.04 -4.33
C VAL A 86 25.16 -11.33 -5.53
N PRO A 87 26.29 -10.60 -5.36
CA PRO A 87 26.88 -9.81 -6.44
C PRO A 87 27.26 -10.63 -7.69
N MET A 88 27.75 -11.85 -7.50
CA MET A 88 28.18 -12.75 -8.58
C MET A 88 27.02 -13.18 -9.50
N TRP A 89 25.78 -13.12 -9.03
CA TRP A 89 24.62 -13.57 -9.79
C TRP A 89 23.92 -12.44 -10.56
N ARG A 90 24.34 -11.18 -10.38
CA ARG A 90 23.63 -10.03 -10.92
C ARG A 90 23.81 -9.89 -12.43
N SER A 91 22.92 -10.55 -13.17
CA SER A 91 22.78 -10.48 -14.62
C SER A 91 21.44 -9.87 -15.02
N ASP A 92 21.34 -9.45 -16.28
CA ASP A 92 20.11 -8.96 -16.89
C ASP A 92 18.99 -10.00 -16.78
N ASP A 93 19.29 -11.26 -17.12
CA ASP A 93 18.33 -12.37 -17.02
C ASP A 93 17.82 -12.56 -15.59
N LEU A 94 18.73 -12.53 -14.60
CA LEU A 94 18.31 -12.66 -13.20
C LEU A 94 17.40 -11.52 -12.78
N PHE A 95 17.68 -10.28 -13.22
CA PHE A 95 16.83 -9.13 -12.93
C PHE A 95 15.40 -9.38 -13.41
N PHE A 96 15.21 -9.73 -14.68
CA PHE A 96 13.88 -9.98 -15.22
C PHE A 96 13.16 -11.13 -14.51
N ILE A 97 13.86 -12.25 -14.28
CA ILE A 97 13.29 -13.43 -13.62
C ILE A 97 12.86 -13.09 -12.19
N VAL A 98 13.76 -12.53 -11.37
CA VAL A 98 13.49 -12.34 -9.93
C VAL A 98 12.48 -11.22 -9.69
N VAL A 99 12.55 -10.11 -10.43
CA VAL A 99 11.65 -8.97 -10.22
C VAL A 99 10.26 -9.28 -10.76
N ALA A 100 10.13 -9.95 -11.92
CA ALA A 100 8.83 -10.38 -12.42
C ALA A 100 8.21 -11.46 -11.53
N ALA A 101 8.97 -12.48 -11.11
CA ALA A 101 8.48 -13.51 -10.21
C ALA A 101 8.04 -12.91 -8.86
N TRP A 102 8.84 -12.00 -8.30
CA TRP A 102 8.48 -11.27 -7.09
C TRP A 102 7.20 -10.44 -7.29
N GLY A 103 7.06 -9.72 -8.41
CA GLY A 103 5.87 -8.94 -8.73
C GLY A 103 4.60 -9.79 -8.82
N VAL A 104 4.67 -10.96 -9.47
CA VAL A 104 3.56 -11.93 -9.53
C VAL A 104 3.22 -12.46 -8.15
N LEU A 105 4.22 -12.94 -7.40
CA LEU A 105 3.99 -13.61 -6.12
C LEU A 105 3.50 -12.63 -5.06
N SER A 106 4.19 -11.51 -4.87
CA SER A 106 3.80 -10.50 -3.89
C SER A 106 2.49 -9.81 -4.28
N GLY A 107 2.34 -9.42 -5.55
CA GLY A 107 1.13 -8.80 -6.07
C GLY A 107 -0.08 -9.71 -5.96
N GLY A 108 0.09 -11.00 -6.27
CA GLY A 108 -0.96 -12.01 -6.14
C GLY A 108 -1.38 -12.25 -4.70
N VAL A 109 -0.44 -12.28 -3.75
CA VAL A 109 -0.73 -12.45 -2.32
C VAL A 109 -1.49 -11.24 -1.77
N GLU A 110 -1.06 -10.01 -2.09
CA GLU A 110 -1.74 -8.79 -1.64
C GLU A 110 -3.12 -8.65 -2.27
N LEU A 111 -3.25 -8.93 -3.56
CA LEU A 111 -4.53 -8.89 -4.26
C LEU A 111 -5.50 -9.91 -3.65
N LEU A 112 -5.06 -11.14 -3.40
CA LEU A 112 -5.88 -12.17 -2.78
C LEU A 112 -6.28 -11.79 -1.35
N ALA A 113 -5.35 -11.25 -0.56
CA ALA A 113 -5.63 -10.78 0.79
C ALA A 113 -6.65 -9.64 0.78
N GLY A 114 -6.50 -8.66 -0.10
CA GLY A 114 -7.42 -7.54 -0.26
C GLY A 114 -8.80 -7.99 -0.75
N LEU A 115 -8.88 -8.92 -1.70
CA LEU A 115 -10.15 -9.48 -2.18
C LEU A 115 -10.89 -10.25 -1.07
N ARG A 116 -10.18 -10.99 -0.21
CA ARG A 116 -10.79 -11.63 0.97
C ARG A 116 -11.26 -10.62 2.00
N ALA A 117 -10.45 -9.61 2.29
CA ALA A 117 -10.78 -8.55 3.24
C ALA A 117 -11.98 -7.70 2.78
N ARG A 118 -12.11 -7.47 1.46
CA ARG A 118 -13.25 -6.76 0.86
C ARG A 118 -14.57 -7.48 1.12
N ARG A 119 -14.58 -8.82 1.11
CA ARG A 119 -15.79 -9.60 1.44
C ARG A 119 -16.21 -9.45 2.90
N ALA A 120 -15.26 -9.13 3.78
CA ALA A 120 -15.50 -8.83 5.18
C ALA A 120 -15.71 -7.32 5.46
N ALA A 121 -15.89 -6.50 4.41
CA ALA A 121 -16.06 -5.05 4.49
C ALA A 121 -14.92 -4.30 5.23
N ASP A 122 -13.69 -4.83 5.17
CA ASP A 122 -12.51 -4.18 5.76
C ASP A 122 -12.14 -2.91 4.98
N PRO A 123 -12.05 -1.73 5.63
CA PRO A 123 -11.62 -0.47 5.00
C PRO A 123 -10.24 -0.54 4.33
N LEU A 124 -9.35 -1.41 4.80
CA LEU A 124 -7.98 -1.55 4.26
C LEU A 124 -7.91 -2.46 3.02
N ALA A 125 -9.02 -3.08 2.63
CA ALA A 125 -9.07 -3.99 1.49
C ALA A 125 -8.69 -3.32 0.17
N ARG A 126 -9.08 -2.05 -0.01
CA ARG A 126 -8.81 -1.28 -1.23
C ARG A 126 -7.32 -1.08 -1.43
N ASP A 127 -6.59 -0.70 -0.38
CA ASP A 127 -5.16 -0.47 -0.46
C ASP A 127 -4.41 -1.74 -0.86
N ALA A 128 -4.77 -2.88 -0.25
CA ALA A 128 -4.18 -4.18 -0.59
C ALA A 128 -4.47 -4.62 -2.03
N ILE A 129 -5.70 -4.39 -2.52
CA ILE A 129 -6.06 -4.68 -3.92
C ILE A 129 -5.24 -3.82 -4.87
N THR A 130 -5.12 -2.52 -4.61
CA THR A 130 -4.43 -1.58 -5.50
C THR A 130 -2.92 -1.87 -5.56
N VAL A 131 -2.26 -2.05 -4.41
CA VAL A 131 -0.82 -2.37 -4.38
C VAL A 131 -0.57 -3.74 -5.01
N GLY A 132 -1.43 -4.72 -4.74
CA GLY A 132 -1.38 -6.02 -5.37
C GLY A 132 -1.49 -5.93 -6.91
N ALA A 133 -2.41 -5.12 -7.41
CA ALA A 133 -2.57 -4.87 -8.84
C ALA A 133 -1.34 -4.18 -9.45
N PHE A 134 -0.70 -3.24 -8.75
CA PHE A 134 0.56 -2.65 -9.20
C PHE A 134 1.71 -3.67 -9.26
N GLY A 135 1.78 -4.61 -8.32
CA GLY A 135 2.77 -5.69 -8.35
C GLY A 135 2.59 -6.63 -9.55
N ILE A 136 1.35 -6.99 -9.85
CA ILE A 136 1.03 -7.76 -11.07
C ILE A 136 1.35 -6.96 -12.33
N LEU A 137 1.00 -5.67 -12.36
CA LEU A 137 1.28 -4.79 -13.50
C LEU A 137 2.79 -4.67 -13.75
N LEU A 138 3.60 -4.51 -12.70
CA LEU A 138 5.06 -4.53 -12.80
C LEU A 138 5.54 -5.79 -13.53
N ALA A 139 5.09 -6.96 -13.08
CA ALA A 139 5.51 -8.22 -13.70
C ALA A 139 5.10 -8.31 -15.17
N VAL A 140 3.87 -7.91 -15.51
CA VAL A 140 3.39 -7.89 -16.90
C VAL A 140 4.24 -6.97 -17.76
N LEU A 141 4.53 -5.75 -17.29
CA LEU A 141 5.35 -4.80 -18.03
C LEU A 141 6.77 -5.31 -18.28
N LEU A 142 7.38 -5.97 -17.29
CA LEU A 142 8.70 -6.59 -17.44
C LEU A 142 8.69 -7.75 -18.44
N LEU A 143 7.66 -8.58 -18.44
CA LEU A 143 7.52 -9.70 -19.38
C LEU A 143 7.23 -9.26 -20.82
N LEU A 144 6.74 -8.04 -21.02
CA LEU A 144 6.52 -7.47 -22.35
C LEU A 144 7.80 -6.92 -22.99
N ILE A 145 8.90 -6.78 -22.24
CA ILE A 145 10.18 -6.38 -22.81
C ILE A 145 10.78 -7.57 -23.57
N PRO A 146 11.06 -7.45 -24.88
CA PRO A 146 11.67 -8.52 -25.64
C PRO A 146 13.05 -8.89 -25.09
N ALA A 147 13.35 -10.19 -25.01
CA ALA A 147 14.67 -10.67 -24.65
C ALA A 147 15.71 -10.17 -25.67
N GLY A 148 16.83 -9.63 -25.18
CA GLY A 148 17.88 -9.06 -26.03
C GLY A 148 17.49 -7.75 -26.72
N PHE A 149 16.45 -7.03 -26.25
CA PHE A 149 16.11 -5.71 -26.78
C PHE A 149 17.29 -4.75 -26.69
N VAL A 150 17.69 -4.20 -27.83
CA VAL A 150 18.74 -3.20 -27.99
C VAL A 150 18.34 -2.25 -29.12
N GLN A 151 18.34 -0.96 -28.84
CA GLN A 151 18.05 0.09 -29.80
C GLN A 151 19.16 1.15 -29.76
N GLU A 152 19.92 1.23 -30.84
CA GLU A 152 20.92 2.29 -31.04
C GLU A 152 20.22 3.56 -31.56
N TYR A 153 20.66 4.72 -31.08
CA TYR A 153 20.17 6.02 -31.54
C TYR A 153 21.23 7.11 -31.34
N SER A 154 21.22 8.11 -32.23
CA SER A 154 22.13 9.25 -32.17
C SER A 154 21.35 10.52 -31.83
N ILE A 155 21.86 11.32 -30.89
CA ILE A 155 21.33 12.65 -30.59
C ILE A 155 22.30 13.70 -31.14
N THR A 156 21.82 14.55 -32.05
CA THR A 156 22.58 15.68 -32.58
C THR A 156 23.14 16.54 -31.45
N GLY A 157 24.47 16.63 -31.35
CA GLY A 157 25.16 17.42 -30.32
C GLY A 157 25.39 16.71 -28.98
N ALA A 158 24.89 15.49 -28.78
CA ALA A 158 25.11 14.71 -27.54
C ALA A 158 25.74 13.32 -27.78
N GLY A 159 25.80 12.84 -29.03
CA GLY A 159 26.51 11.61 -29.41
C GLY A 159 25.59 10.40 -29.63
N ASP A 160 26.20 9.22 -29.65
CA ASP A 160 25.53 7.94 -29.89
C ASP A 160 25.20 7.24 -28.56
N PHE A 161 24.01 6.65 -28.49
CA PHE A 161 23.44 6.06 -27.28
C PHE A 161 22.78 4.71 -27.59
N VAL A 162 22.61 3.90 -26.55
CA VAL A 162 21.96 2.59 -26.62
C VAL A 162 20.86 2.51 -25.57
N LEU A 163 19.63 2.22 -26.01
CA LEU A 163 18.53 1.85 -25.15
C LEU A 163 18.41 0.32 -25.14
N SER A 164 18.76 -0.30 -24.02
CA SER A 164 18.68 -1.74 -23.83
C SER A 164 17.45 -2.15 -23.02
N GLY A 165 17.09 -3.43 -23.09
CA GLY A 165 16.00 -3.99 -22.31
C GLY A 165 16.20 -3.79 -20.81
N ILE A 166 17.44 -3.95 -20.31
CA ILE A 166 17.72 -3.75 -18.89
C ILE A 166 17.50 -2.30 -18.43
N ILE A 167 17.83 -1.30 -19.27
CA ILE A 167 17.54 0.12 -18.96
C ILE A 167 16.02 0.31 -18.76
N LEU A 168 15.21 -0.26 -19.66
CA LEU A 168 13.75 -0.22 -19.52
C LEU A 168 13.28 -0.97 -18.28
N GLY A 169 13.80 -2.17 -18.02
CA GLY A 169 13.40 -3.00 -16.89
C GLY A 169 13.68 -2.35 -15.55
N VAL A 170 14.89 -1.82 -15.36
CA VAL A 170 15.29 -1.09 -14.16
C VAL A 170 14.44 0.18 -13.99
N GLY A 171 14.24 0.94 -15.07
CA GLY A 171 13.39 2.13 -15.06
C GLY A 171 11.93 1.84 -14.67
N ILE A 172 11.33 0.76 -15.19
CA ILE A 172 9.97 0.32 -14.84
C ILE A 172 9.87 -0.08 -13.36
N PHE A 173 10.88 -0.75 -12.80
CA PHE A 173 10.94 -1.02 -11.37
C PHE A 173 10.97 0.28 -10.54
N GLY A 174 11.78 1.26 -10.95
CA GLY A 174 11.80 2.59 -10.33
C GLY A 174 10.44 3.29 -10.39
N GLY A 175 9.77 3.24 -11.54
CA GLY A 175 8.42 3.77 -11.73
C GLY A 175 7.38 3.09 -10.85
N TYR A 176 7.41 1.76 -10.74
CA TYR A 176 6.58 1.00 -9.80
C TYR A 176 6.79 1.47 -8.36
N ALA A 177 8.05 1.59 -7.92
CA ALA A 177 8.37 2.05 -6.58
C ALA A 177 7.84 3.48 -6.32
N ALA A 178 7.94 4.38 -7.31
CA ALA A 178 7.41 5.74 -7.20
C ALA A 178 5.88 5.74 -7.02
N VAL A 179 5.16 4.97 -7.83
CA VAL A 179 3.69 4.87 -7.75
C VAL A 179 3.26 4.31 -6.40
N VAL A 180 3.88 3.22 -5.94
CA VAL A 180 3.58 2.62 -4.63
C VAL A 180 3.90 3.58 -3.49
N ALA A 181 5.02 4.30 -3.57
CA ALA A 181 5.40 5.30 -2.57
C ALA A 181 4.35 6.39 -2.42
N VAL A 182 3.93 7.00 -3.53
CA VAL A 182 2.92 8.05 -3.54
C VAL A 182 1.59 7.53 -3.03
N PHE A 183 1.15 6.37 -3.53
CA PHE A 183 -0.12 5.76 -3.13
C PHE A 183 -0.16 5.50 -1.61
N LEU A 184 0.86 4.84 -1.07
CA LEU A 184 0.93 4.52 0.36
C LEU A 184 1.15 5.74 1.24
N ALA A 185 1.88 6.76 0.77
CA ALA A 185 2.04 8.01 1.50
C ALA A 185 0.69 8.73 1.64
N ILE A 186 -0.07 8.85 0.55
CA ILE A 186 -1.40 9.47 0.57
C ILE A 186 -2.34 8.66 1.48
N ALA A 187 -2.40 7.34 1.32
CA ALA A 187 -3.24 6.47 2.15
C ALA A 187 -2.87 6.57 3.64
N GLY A 188 -1.56 6.63 3.96
CA GLY A 188 -1.04 6.76 5.31
C GLY A 188 -1.22 8.16 5.92
N LEU A 189 -1.25 9.22 5.12
CA LEU A 189 -1.42 10.60 5.62
C LEU A 189 -2.88 11.07 5.64
N THR A 190 -3.77 10.37 4.94
CA THR A 190 -5.19 10.70 4.87
C THR A 190 -5.82 10.76 6.28
N PRO A 191 -6.40 11.91 6.68
CA PRO A 191 -7.10 12.03 7.95
C PRO A 191 -8.30 11.08 8.02
N ARG A 192 -8.49 10.42 9.16
CA ARG A 192 -9.71 9.68 9.47
C ARG A 192 -10.57 10.52 10.39
N ARG A 193 -11.87 10.63 10.09
CA ARG A 193 -12.83 11.23 11.01
C ARG A 193 -12.84 10.36 12.26
N PHE A 194 -12.59 10.96 13.42
CA PHE A 194 -13.03 10.37 14.66
C PHE A 194 -14.54 10.52 14.65
N ASP A 195 -15.27 9.41 14.69
CA ASP A 195 -16.71 9.47 14.90
C ASP A 195 -16.92 10.28 16.18
N ALA A 196 -17.47 11.49 16.04
CA ALA A 196 -17.96 12.24 17.18
C ALA A 196 -18.98 11.34 17.86
N ALA A 197 -18.82 11.12 19.17
CA ALA A 197 -19.80 10.39 19.96
C ALA A 197 -21.20 10.91 19.60
N PRO A 198 -22.21 10.03 19.42
CA PRO A 198 -23.58 10.48 19.25
C PRO A 198 -23.87 11.50 20.34
N ILE A 199 -24.25 12.71 19.94
CA ILE A 199 -24.82 13.68 20.87
C ILE A 199 -26.12 13.03 21.32
N GLU A 200 -26.06 12.36 22.47
CA GLU A 200 -27.22 11.83 23.16
C GLU A 200 -28.17 13.01 23.41
N ASP A 201 -29.40 12.85 22.94
CA ASP A 201 -30.50 13.81 22.91
C ASP A 201 -30.45 14.89 24.01
N ALA A 202 -30.01 16.10 23.64
CA ALA A 202 -30.32 17.32 24.38
C ALA A 202 -31.76 17.83 24.10
N ALA A 203 -32.69 16.93 23.80
CA ALA A 203 -34.10 17.24 23.51
C ALA A 203 -35.09 16.57 24.50
N ALA A 204 -34.63 15.86 25.52
CA ALA A 204 -35.48 15.22 26.53
C ALA A 204 -35.64 16.03 27.83
N ALA A 205 -35.66 17.37 27.74
CA ALA A 205 -35.96 18.26 28.87
C ALA A 205 -37.01 19.31 28.48
N ALA A 206 -38.16 18.86 27.98
CA ALA A 206 -39.40 19.61 28.08
C ALA A 206 -40.22 19.01 29.24
N PRO A 207 -40.68 19.78 30.24
CA PRO A 207 -41.56 19.26 31.27
C PRO A 207 -42.95 18.98 30.69
N ASP A 208 -43.44 17.76 30.94
CA ASP A 208 -44.80 17.28 30.64
C ASP A 208 -45.82 18.01 31.55
N PRO A 209 -46.93 18.59 31.02
CA PRO A 209 -48.00 19.11 31.85
C PRO A 209 -48.80 17.92 32.42
N GLY A 210 -48.57 17.62 33.70
CA GLY A 210 -49.13 16.45 34.38
C GLY A 210 -50.68 16.40 34.41
N PRO A 211 -51.27 15.19 34.48
CA PRO A 211 -52.71 15.00 34.52
C PRO A 211 -53.25 15.01 35.96
N ASP A 212 -54.33 15.79 36.18
CA ASP A 212 -55.44 15.56 37.13
C ASP A 212 -55.87 16.83 37.89
N ALA A 213 -56.94 17.46 37.40
CA ALA A 213 -57.98 18.06 38.22
C ALA A 213 -59.32 17.95 37.48
N ALA A 214 -60.18 17.06 37.97
CA ALA A 214 -61.52 16.75 37.45
C ALA A 214 -62.59 17.79 37.92
N PRO A 215 -63.92 17.59 37.75
CA PRO A 215 -64.71 18.25 36.71
C PRO A 215 -65.84 19.17 37.23
N ALA A 216 -66.49 19.83 36.25
CA ALA A 216 -67.84 20.39 36.23
C ALA A 216 -68.15 21.71 36.98
N THR A 217 -68.48 22.75 36.20
CA THR A 217 -69.81 23.40 36.20
C THR A 217 -69.99 24.24 34.92
N ALA A 218 -71.00 23.92 34.10
CA ALA A 218 -71.62 24.88 33.18
C ALA A 218 -72.52 25.84 34.01
N PRO A 219 -72.89 27.07 33.57
CA PRO A 219 -73.77 27.22 32.40
C PRO A 219 -73.67 28.53 31.58
N HIS A 220 -74.25 28.43 30.38
CA HIS A 220 -75.10 29.40 29.65
C HIS A 220 -74.60 30.71 29.02
N GLY A 221 -75.13 30.90 27.80
CA GLY A 221 -75.42 32.19 27.15
C GLY A 221 -74.31 32.62 26.19
N GLY A 222 -74.49 32.74 24.88
CA GLY A 222 -75.68 33.08 24.11
C GLY A 222 -75.19 34.01 22.99
N GLU A 223 -75.54 33.66 21.75
CA GLU A 223 -75.74 34.53 20.57
C GLU A 223 -75.00 35.88 20.51
N ARG A 224 -74.09 36.05 19.55
CA ARG A 224 -74.30 36.74 18.25
C ARG A 224 -72.96 36.99 17.55
#